data_AF-A0A3D5K195-F1
#
_entry.id   AF-A0A3D5K195-F1
#
_cell.length_a   1.000
_cell.length_b   1.000
_cell.length_c   1.000
_cell.angle_alpha   90.00
_cell.angle_beta   90.00
_cell.angle_gamma   90.00
#
_symmetry.space_group_name_H-M   'P 1'
#
loop_
_entity.id
_entity.type
_entity.pdbx_description
1 polymer ?
#
loop_
_entity_poly.entity_id
_entity_poly.type
_entity_poly.pdbx_seq_one_letter_code
_entity_poly.pdbx_strand_id
1 'polypeptide(L)'
;MNNRRTRLLVAPLFALLGFVAFAGPASASGESVGSCMAHHLDEAVEANNGDLHETLEDHHVQDELEKCFEAPSPILPELNEVIWGGSAFLILFVLMVKKGFPAVKGAMDARAEKIRSDLDAAEQAKTDAQSVQADYEARLADSKSEASRLIDEARGAADQVKADLMARHEAELADLRTRAAADIESSRTQAIADLRAEVAGIALGAAERVVQSSLDAEVQGRLIDAYIDEVAGSNG
;
A
#
# COMPACT_ATOMS: atom_id res chain seq x y z
N MET A 1 22.27 -4.61 -39.47
CA MET A 1 22.72 -3.80 -38.31
C MET A 1 24.17 -4.13 -37.89
N ASN A 2 25.15 -4.11 -38.81
CA ASN A 2 26.49 -4.69 -38.57
C ASN A 2 27.64 -3.70 -38.32
N ASN A 3 27.39 -2.41 -38.07
CA ASN A 3 28.46 -1.38 -38.06
C ASN A 3 28.88 -0.83 -36.68
N ARG A 4 28.45 -1.42 -35.56
CA ARG A 4 28.90 -1.00 -34.21
C ARG A 4 30.06 -1.81 -33.63
N ARG A 5 30.30 -3.04 -34.10
CA ARG A 5 31.40 -3.89 -33.58
C ARG A 5 32.77 -3.57 -34.18
N THR A 6 32.83 -3.06 -35.41
CA THR A 6 34.10 -2.72 -36.08
C THR A 6 34.73 -1.43 -35.55
N ARG A 7 33.96 -0.52 -34.93
CA ARG A 7 34.50 0.70 -34.31
C ARG A 7 35.11 0.50 -32.92
N LEU A 8 34.82 -0.62 -32.25
CA LEU A 8 35.36 -0.96 -30.92
C LEU A 8 36.69 -1.72 -30.99
N LEU A 9 37.04 -2.32 -32.13
CA LEU A 9 38.29 -3.08 -32.30
C LEU A 9 39.45 -2.27 -32.93
N VAL A 10 39.18 -1.12 -33.55
CA VAL A 10 40.23 -0.28 -34.18
C VAL A 10 40.85 0.71 -33.20
N ALA A 11 40.17 1.01 -32.09
CA ALA A 11 40.64 1.96 -31.07
C ALA A 11 41.89 1.52 -30.27
N PRO A 12 42.09 0.23 -29.89
CA PRO A 12 43.31 -0.17 -29.19
C PRO A 12 44.51 -0.39 -30.14
N LEU A 13 44.27 -0.60 -31.45
CA LEU A 13 45.35 -0.87 -32.41
C LEU A 13 46.15 0.40 -32.76
N PHE A 14 45.49 1.56 -32.79
CA PHE A 14 46.16 2.86 -33.01
C PHE A 14 46.91 3.38 -31.77
N ALA A 15 46.59 2.89 -30.58
CA ALA A 15 47.30 3.25 -29.35
C ALA A 15 48.60 2.45 -29.14
N LEU A 16 48.69 1.23 -29.68
CA LEU A 16 49.91 0.41 -29.62
C LEU A 16 50.94 0.72 -30.71
N LEU A 17 50.50 1.26 -31.86
CA LEU A 17 51.41 1.64 -32.96
C LEU A 17 52.06 3.02 -32.76
N GLY A 18 51.51 3.86 -31.88
CA GLY A 18 52.10 5.15 -31.50
C GLY A 18 53.21 5.06 -30.44
N PHE A 19 53.38 3.91 -29.78
CA PHE A 19 54.34 3.74 -28.68
C PHE A 19 55.71 3.19 -29.13
N VAL A 20 55.87 2.82 -30.40
CA VAL A 20 57.13 2.27 -30.95
C VAL A 20 58.02 3.35 -31.60
N ALA A 21 57.56 4.60 -31.69
CA ALA A 21 58.31 5.71 -32.28
C ALA A 21 59.00 6.64 -31.26
N PHE A 22 59.19 6.21 -30.00
CA PHE A 22 59.94 6.96 -28.98
C PHE A 22 61.23 6.25 -28.50
N ALA A 23 61.71 5.25 -29.25
CA ALA A 23 63.03 4.65 -29.03
C ALA A 23 64.00 4.99 -30.18
N GLY A 24 63.92 6.22 -30.71
CA GLY A 24 65.06 6.83 -31.39
C GLY A 24 65.85 7.61 -30.34
N PRO A 25 67.19 7.53 -30.31
CA PRO A 25 67.93 8.47 -29.48
C PRO A 25 67.49 9.87 -29.91
N ALA A 26 67.02 10.66 -28.97
CA ALA A 26 66.97 12.10 -29.16
C ALA A 26 68.43 12.53 -29.32
N SER A 27 68.95 12.44 -30.55
CA SER A 27 70.19 13.09 -30.92
C SER A 27 69.85 14.57 -30.94
N ALA A 28 69.94 15.18 -29.76
CA ALA A 28 70.14 16.61 -29.63
C ALA A 28 71.33 16.94 -30.52
N SER A 29 71.11 17.71 -31.58
CA SER A 29 72.13 18.07 -32.57
C SER A 29 73.09 19.14 -32.06
N GLY A 30 73.31 19.21 -30.74
CA GLY A 30 74.35 20.01 -30.13
C GLY A 30 75.57 19.14 -29.86
N GLU A 31 76.77 19.68 -30.04
CA GLU A 31 78.00 19.04 -29.59
C GLU A 31 77.81 18.61 -28.13
N SER A 32 77.93 17.31 -27.86
CA SER A 32 77.82 16.81 -26.50
C SER A 32 78.91 17.46 -25.63
N VAL A 33 78.60 17.75 -24.37
CA VAL A 33 79.58 18.31 -23.42
C VAL A 33 80.87 17.47 -23.41
N GLY A 34 80.74 16.14 -23.57
CA GLY A 34 81.87 15.23 -23.68
C GLY A 34 82.72 15.40 -24.94
N SER A 35 82.13 15.73 -26.10
CA SER A 35 82.90 16.02 -27.32
C SER A 35 83.60 17.38 -27.27
N CYS A 36 82.96 18.40 -26.67
CA CYS A 36 83.56 19.71 -26.44
C CYS A 36 84.78 19.62 -25.50
N MET A 37 84.62 18.93 -24.37
CA MET A 37 85.72 18.68 -23.43
C MET A 37 86.89 17.93 -24.07
N ALA A 38 86.61 16.84 -24.79
CA ALA A 38 87.66 16.01 -25.37
C ALA A 38 88.53 16.79 -26.36
N HIS A 39 87.93 17.67 -27.17
CA HIS A 39 88.68 18.49 -28.13
C HIS A 39 89.60 19.50 -27.41
N HIS A 40 89.10 20.20 -26.40
CA HIS A 40 89.89 21.20 -25.68
C HIS A 40 90.96 20.58 -24.77
N LEU A 41 90.71 19.40 -24.20
CA LEU A 41 91.69 18.69 -23.39
C LEU A 41 92.84 18.14 -24.26
N ASP A 42 92.54 17.60 -25.44
CA ASP A 42 93.54 17.05 -26.37
C ASP A 42 94.50 18.17 -26.84
N GLU A 43 93.95 19.33 -27.23
CA GLU A 43 94.72 20.50 -27.63
C GLU A 43 95.61 21.04 -26.48
N ALA A 44 95.09 21.08 -25.25
CA ALA A 44 95.84 21.53 -24.08
C ALA A 44 96.97 20.55 -23.68
N VAL A 45 96.74 19.24 -23.82
CA VAL A 45 97.74 18.19 -23.53
C VAL A 45 98.86 18.20 -24.57
N GLU A 46 98.54 18.46 -25.84
CA GLU A 46 99.55 18.55 -26.90
C GLU A 46 100.45 19.78 -26.73
N ALA A 47 99.90 20.92 -26.28
CA ALA A 47 100.65 22.13 -25.99
C ALA A 47 101.68 21.96 -24.84
N ASN A 48 101.39 21.11 -23.86
CA ASN A 48 102.26 20.83 -22.70
C ASN A 48 103.09 19.55 -22.85
N ASN A 49 103.43 19.15 -24.08
CA ASN A 49 104.27 17.97 -24.39
C ASN A 49 103.76 16.65 -23.78
N GLY A 50 102.44 16.51 -23.56
CA GLY A 50 101.82 15.29 -23.07
C GLY A 50 101.76 15.13 -21.55
N ASP A 51 102.15 16.14 -20.75
CA ASP A 51 102.01 16.07 -19.28
C ASP A 51 100.61 16.51 -18.82
N LEU A 52 99.75 15.51 -18.58
CA LEU A 52 98.36 15.70 -18.20
C LEU A 52 98.20 16.31 -16.80
N HIS A 53 99.17 16.11 -15.89
CA HIS A 53 99.04 16.58 -14.52
C HIS A 53 99.18 18.11 -14.44
N GLU A 54 100.14 18.68 -15.17
CA GLU A 54 100.37 20.13 -15.25
C GLU A 54 99.24 20.83 -16.02
N THR A 55 98.71 20.18 -17.04
CA THR A 55 97.60 20.70 -17.87
C THR A 55 96.28 20.83 -17.09
N LEU A 56 96.02 19.95 -16.12
CA LEU A 56 94.80 19.99 -15.30
C LEU A 56 94.88 20.98 -14.12
N GLU A 57 96.09 21.41 -13.76
CA GLU A 57 96.34 22.37 -12.68
C GLU A 57 96.42 23.82 -13.20
N ASP A 58 96.48 24.01 -14.52
CA ASP A 58 96.35 25.32 -15.18
C ASP A 58 94.90 25.84 -15.09
N HIS A 59 94.73 26.96 -14.39
CA HIS A 59 93.44 27.63 -14.22
C HIS A 59 92.78 28.01 -15.56
N HIS A 60 93.56 28.24 -16.63
CA HIS A 60 92.99 28.61 -17.92
C HIS A 60 92.27 27.43 -18.61
N VAL A 61 92.76 26.21 -18.41
CA VAL A 61 92.16 24.99 -18.96
C VAL A 61 90.86 24.65 -18.21
N GLN A 62 90.79 24.93 -16.91
CA GLN A 62 89.54 24.79 -16.13
C GLN A 62 88.44 25.74 -16.63
N ASP A 63 88.77 27.01 -16.92
CA ASP A 63 87.81 28.00 -17.43
C ASP A 63 87.23 27.62 -18.81
N GLU A 64 88.06 27.06 -19.71
CA GLU A 64 87.59 26.58 -21.02
C GLU A 64 86.69 25.34 -20.89
N LEU A 65 87.02 24.43 -19.96
CA LEU A 65 86.18 23.28 -19.65
C LEU A 65 84.81 23.72 -19.10
N GLU A 66 84.77 24.76 -18.26
CA GLU A 66 83.55 25.30 -17.65
C GLU A 66 82.56 25.82 -18.71
N LYS A 67 83.06 26.45 -19.79
CA LYS A 67 82.22 26.94 -20.91
C LYS A 67 81.52 25.82 -21.67
N CYS A 68 82.08 24.61 -21.71
CA CYS A 68 81.42 23.45 -22.30
C CYS A 68 80.23 22.96 -21.46
N PHE A 69 80.15 23.30 -20.16
CA PHE A 69 79.05 22.92 -19.27
C PHE A 69 77.91 23.96 -19.22
N GLU A 70 78.09 25.14 -19.81
CA GLU A 70 77.07 26.18 -19.86
C GLU A 70 75.98 25.79 -20.88
N ALA A 71 74.86 25.25 -20.39
CA ALA A 71 73.73 24.89 -21.23
C ALA A 71 73.13 26.14 -21.91
N PRO A 72 72.80 26.10 -23.21
CA PRO A 72 72.14 27.22 -23.88
C PRO A 72 70.84 27.62 -23.16
N SER A 73 70.83 28.84 -22.62
CA SER A 73 69.72 29.60 -22.00
C SER A 73 68.42 28.82 -21.60
N PRO A 74 68.14 28.62 -20.30
CA PRO A 74 66.97 27.91 -19.75
C PRO A 74 65.57 28.54 -19.98
N ILE A 75 65.50 29.66 -20.69
CA ILE A 75 64.32 30.56 -20.68
C ILE A 75 63.56 30.54 -22.02
N LEU A 76 64.20 30.06 -23.10
CA LEU A 76 63.61 30.00 -24.43
C LEU A 76 63.72 28.57 -24.96
N PRO A 77 62.64 27.77 -24.90
CA PRO A 77 62.65 26.43 -25.45
C PRO A 77 62.82 26.49 -26.97
N GLU A 78 63.39 25.42 -27.51
CA GLU A 78 63.59 25.26 -28.94
C GLU A 78 62.24 25.37 -29.66
N LEU A 79 62.17 26.11 -30.77
CA LEU A 79 60.91 26.33 -31.50
C LEU A 79 60.20 25.01 -31.87
N ASN A 80 60.97 23.93 -32.03
CA ASN A 80 60.45 22.59 -32.27
C ASN A 80 59.62 22.04 -31.09
N GLU A 81 60.07 22.23 -29.85
CA GLU A 81 59.34 21.76 -28.66
C GLU A 81 58.03 22.52 -28.48
N VAL A 82 58.02 23.83 -28.77
CA VAL A 82 56.81 24.66 -28.72
C VAL A 82 55.79 24.21 -29.78
N ILE A 83 56.24 23.88 -31.00
CA ILE A 83 55.35 23.40 -32.06
C ILE A 83 54.78 22.01 -31.70
N TRP A 84 55.61 21.06 -31.31
CA TRP A 84 55.16 19.71 -30.97
C TRP A 84 54.33 19.68 -29.69
N GLY A 85 54.79 20.32 -28.62
CA GLY A 85 54.06 20.44 -27.35
C GLY A 85 52.74 21.21 -27.51
N GLY A 86 52.76 22.32 -28.25
CA GLY A 86 51.56 23.08 -28.60
C GLY A 86 50.56 22.26 -29.42
N SER A 87 51.04 21.47 -30.39
CA SER A 87 50.18 20.58 -31.19
C SER A 87 49.53 19.48 -30.34
N ALA A 88 50.28 18.85 -29.42
CA ALA A 88 49.75 17.86 -28.49
C ALA A 88 48.71 18.47 -27.54
N PHE A 89 48.97 19.66 -27.02
CA PHE A 89 48.02 20.42 -26.20
C PHE A 89 46.75 20.75 -26.98
N LEU A 90 46.86 21.21 -28.22
CA LEU A 90 45.71 21.52 -29.08
C LEU A 90 44.86 20.29 -29.37
N ILE A 91 45.49 19.15 -29.68
CA ILE A 91 44.78 17.88 -29.91
C ILE A 91 44.02 17.46 -28.65
N LEU A 92 44.68 17.49 -27.48
CA LEU A 92 44.04 17.19 -26.21
C LEU A 92 42.90 18.17 -25.89
N PHE A 93 43.11 19.47 -26.11
CA PHE A 93 42.13 20.51 -25.88
C PHE A 93 40.89 20.32 -26.74
N VAL A 94 41.05 20.04 -28.04
CA VAL A 94 39.94 19.75 -28.95
C VAL A 94 39.18 18.50 -28.51
N LEU A 95 39.88 17.44 -28.10
CA LEU A 95 39.23 16.23 -27.57
C LEU A 95 38.44 16.51 -26.28
N MET A 96 39.00 17.31 -25.36
CA MET A 96 38.34 17.69 -24.11
C MET A 96 37.11 18.57 -24.37
N VAL A 97 37.19 19.54 -25.28
CA VAL A 97 36.03 20.37 -25.63
C VAL A 97 34.96 19.55 -26.34
N LYS A 98 35.36 18.69 -27.30
CA LYS A 98 34.43 17.88 -28.08
C LYS A 98 33.73 16.82 -27.24
N LYS A 99 34.37 16.25 -26.21
CA LYS A 99 33.83 15.13 -25.42
C LYS A 99 33.52 15.45 -23.95
N GLY A 100 34.33 16.30 -23.31
CA GLY A 100 34.17 16.68 -21.91
C GLY A 100 32.98 17.61 -21.66
N PHE A 101 32.87 18.71 -22.42
CA PHE A 101 31.75 19.64 -22.28
C PHE A 101 30.36 18.99 -22.46
N PRO A 102 30.10 18.17 -23.50
CA PRO A 102 28.79 17.54 -23.64
C PRO A 102 28.51 16.53 -22.54
N ALA A 103 29.52 15.84 -22.00
CA ALA A 103 29.34 14.90 -20.89
C ALA A 103 28.94 15.61 -19.58
N VAL A 104 29.59 16.73 -19.27
CA VAL A 104 29.25 17.53 -18.07
C VAL A 104 27.86 18.16 -18.21
N LYS A 105 27.57 18.76 -19.38
CA LYS A 105 26.25 19.34 -19.64
C LYS A 105 25.15 18.28 -19.54
N GLY A 106 25.33 17.12 -20.16
CA GLY A 106 24.37 16.02 -20.08
C GLY A 106 24.14 15.54 -18.65
N ALA A 107 25.16 15.50 -17.80
CA ALA A 107 25.00 15.15 -16.39
C ALA A 107 24.23 16.20 -15.59
N MET A 108 24.44 17.49 -15.86
CA MET A 108 23.69 18.58 -15.23
C MET A 108 22.23 18.59 -15.68
N ASP A 109 21.99 18.43 -16.99
CA ASP A 109 20.65 18.36 -17.57
C ASP A 109 19.88 17.16 -17.00
N ALA A 110 20.52 15.98 -16.92
CA ALA A 110 19.91 14.79 -16.32
C ALA A 110 19.57 14.98 -14.83
N ARG A 111 20.42 15.67 -14.06
CA ARG A 111 20.10 16.02 -12.66
C ARG A 111 18.94 17.00 -12.57
N ALA A 112 18.93 18.03 -13.41
CA ALA A 112 17.86 19.02 -13.43
C ALA A 112 16.52 18.38 -13.82
N GLU A 113 16.52 17.49 -14.81
CA GLU A 113 15.34 16.75 -15.23
C GLU A 113 14.82 15.82 -14.12
N LYS A 114 15.72 15.09 -13.46
CA LYS A 114 15.34 14.24 -12.33
C LYS A 114 14.70 15.05 -11.19
N ILE A 115 15.27 16.20 -10.85
CA ILE A 115 14.72 17.07 -9.81
C ILE A 115 13.33 17.57 -10.21
N ARG A 116 13.13 17.96 -11.48
CA ARG A 116 11.80 18.35 -11.97
C ARG A 116 10.82 17.19 -11.86
N SER A 117 11.18 16.00 -12.35
CA SER A 117 10.27 14.85 -12.27
C SER A 117 9.95 14.46 -10.83
N ASP A 118 10.93 14.53 -9.92
CA ASP A 118 10.73 14.20 -8.51
C ASP A 118 9.80 15.23 -7.82
N LEU A 119 9.92 16.51 -8.19
CA LEU A 119 9.03 17.57 -7.69
C LEU A 119 7.61 17.45 -8.25
N ASP A 120 7.46 17.19 -9.55
CA ASP A 120 6.17 16.98 -10.19
C ASP A 120 5.47 15.75 -9.60
N ALA A 121 6.21 14.65 -9.40
CA ALA A 121 5.70 13.44 -8.75
C ALA A 121 5.29 13.70 -7.29
N ALA A 122 6.04 14.52 -6.56
CA ALA A 122 5.70 14.88 -5.19
C ALA A 122 4.43 15.75 -5.12
N GLU A 123 4.27 16.72 -6.01
CA GLU A 123 3.06 17.56 -6.06
C GLU A 123 1.84 16.75 -6.50
N GLN A 124 2.01 15.83 -7.45
CA GLN A 124 0.95 14.91 -7.85
C GLN A 124 0.56 13.98 -6.70
N ALA A 125 1.52 13.36 -6.02
CA ALA A 125 1.25 12.51 -4.86
C ALA A 125 0.54 13.27 -3.72
N LYS A 126 0.89 14.55 -3.52
CA LYS A 126 0.22 15.42 -2.54
C LYS A 126 -1.22 15.72 -2.96
N THR A 127 -1.44 16.04 -4.24
CA THR A 127 -2.79 16.30 -4.77
C THR A 127 -3.67 15.05 -4.68
N ASP A 128 -3.14 13.89 -5.04
CA ASP A 128 -3.82 12.61 -4.94
C ASP A 128 -4.14 12.27 -3.48
N ALA A 129 -3.20 12.50 -2.56
CA ALA A 129 -3.43 12.30 -1.12
C ALA A 129 -4.54 13.22 -0.58
N GLN A 130 -4.56 14.49 -1.00
CA GLN A 130 -5.63 15.43 -0.63
C GLN A 130 -6.98 15.01 -1.20
N SER A 131 -7.03 14.54 -2.45
CA SER A 131 -8.25 14.01 -3.08
C SER A 131 -8.76 12.78 -2.34
N VAL A 132 -7.87 11.82 -2.03
CA VAL A 132 -8.22 10.61 -1.30
C VAL A 132 -8.70 10.93 0.11
N GLN A 133 -8.09 11.90 0.78
CA GLN A 133 -8.54 12.37 2.09
C GLN A 133 -9.95 12.97 2.01
N ALA A 134 -10.20 13.85 1.04
CA ALA A 134 -11.51 14.45 0.84
C ALA A 134 -12.60 13.39 0.54
N ASP A 135 -12.29 12.42 -0.32
CA ASP A 135 -13.18 11.30 -0.63
C ASP A 135 -13.46 10.44 0.61
N TYR A 136 -12.43 10.19 1.43
CA TYR A 136 -12.57 9.42 2.66
C TYR A 136 -13.44 10.15 3.69
N GLU A 137 -13.23 11.45 3.88
CA GLU A 137 -14.04 12.29 4.76
C GLU A 137 -15.50 12.36 4.28
N ALA A 138 -15.72 12.49 2.97
CA ALA A 138 -17.05 12.46 2.37
C ALA A 138 -17.75 11.12 2.60
N ARG A 139 -17.07 9.99 2.36
CA ARG A 139 -17.60 8.64 2.64
C ARG A 139 -17.92 8.42 4.11
N LEU A 140 -17.09 8.95 5.01
CA LEU A 140 -17.33 8.87 6.45
C LEU A 140 -18.57 9.68 6.86
N ALA A 141 -18.73 10.88 6.30
CA ALA A 141 -19.92 11.71 6.54
C ALA A 141 -21.19 11.04 6.01
N ASP A 142 -21.14 10.51 4.79
CA ASP A 142 -22.25 9.77 4.16
C ASP A 142 -22.62 8.53 4.99
N SER A 143 -21.64 7.71 5.39
CA SER A 143 -21.86 6.54 6.24
C SER A 143 -22.50 6.89 7.59
N LYS A 144 -22.11 8.02 8.20
CA LYS A 144 -22.71 8.51 9.45
C LYS A 144 -24.16 8.98 9.26
N SER A 145 -24.44 9.64 8.14
CA SER A 145 -25.80 10.06 7.78
C SER A 145 -26.68 8.85 7.53
N GLU A 146 -26.18 7.85 6.79
CA GLU A 146 -26.89 6.61 6.50
C GLU A 146 -27.17 5.82 7.78
N ALA A 147 -26.18 5.69 8.67
CA ALA A 147 -26.36 5.04 9.96
C ALA A 147 -27.42 5.75 10.81
N SER A 148 -27.41 7.08 10.85
CA SER A 148 -28.42 7.87 11.56
C SER A 148 -29.82 7.63 10.98
N ARG A 149 -29.94 7.67 9.65
CA ARG A 149 -31.19 7.39 8.94
C ARG A 149 -31.72 5.98 9.24
N LEU A 150 -30.85 4.98 9.20
CA LEU A 150 -31.21 3.60 9.50
C LEU A 150 -31.69 3.44 10.95
N ILE A 151 -31.05 4.11 11.91
CA ILE A 151 -31.47 4.10 13.31
C ILE A 151 -32.86 4.74 13.46
N ASP A 152 -33.11 5.85 12.79
CA ASP A 152 -34.41 6.54 12.86
C ASP A 152 -35.51 5.72 12.18
N GLU A 153 -35.21 5.08 11.04
CA GLU A 153 -36.13 4.14 10.38
C GLU A 153 -36.42 2.93 11.26
N ALA A 154 -35.39 2.33 11.87
CA ALA A 154 -35.55 1.20 12.79
C ALA A 154 -36.38 1.56 14.02
N ARG A 155 -36.21 2.77 14.57
CA ARG A 155 -37.06 3.29 15.66
C ARG A 155 -38.51 3.46 15.21
N GLY A 156 -38.73 4.07 14.05
CA GLY A 156 -40.07 4.22 13.48
C GLY A 156 -40.76 2.88 13.24
N ALA A 157 -40.04 1.90 12.69
CA ALA A 157 -40.55 0.55 12.49
C ALA A 157 -40.84 -0.16 13.82
N ALA A 158 -39.96 -0.02 14.82
CA ALA A 158 -40.17 -0.60 16.15
C ALA A 158 -41.42 -0.02 16.83
N ASP A 159 -41.64 1.30 16.73
CA ASP A 159 -42.83 1.94 17.28
C ASP A 159 -44.11 1.49 16.58
N GLN A 160 -44.06 1.31 15.24
CA GLN A 160 -45.18 0.76 14.48
C GLN A 160 -45.50 -0.69 14.89
N VAL A 161 -44.48 -1.54 14.99
CA VAL A 161 -44.65 -2.94 15.43
C VAL A 161 -45.21 -2.99 16.85
N LYS A 162 -44.71 -2.14 17.75
CA LYS A 162 -45.23 -2.05 19.12
C LYS A 162 -46.70 -1.64 19.13
N ALA A 163 -47.09 -0.64 18.34
CA ALA A 163 -48.48 -0.20 18.25
C ALA A 163 -49.40 -1.29 17.68
N ASP A 164 -48.97 -1.99 16.61
CA ASP A 164 -49.71 -3.10 16.02
C ASP A 164 -49.86 -4.27 17.01
N LEU A 165 -48.79 -4.66 17.70
CA LEU A 165 -48.85 -5.70 18.73
C LEU A 165 -49.78 -5.32 19.89
N MET A 166 -49.73 -4.07 20.37
CA MET A 166 -50.64 -3.61 21.41
C MET A 166 -52.10 -3.66 20.95
N ALA A 167 -52.40 -3.19 19.73
CA ALA A 167 -53.75 -3.23 19.17
C ALA A 167 -54.26 -4.68 18.99
N ARG A 168 -53.41 -5.59 18.50
CA ARG A 168 -53.76 -7.02 18.36
C ARG A 168 -54.02 -7.67 19.72
N HIS A 169 -53.15 -7.43 20.71
CA HIS A 169 -53.34 -7.99 22.05
C HIS A 169 -54.58 -7.44 22.73
N GLU A 170 -54.91 -6.15 22.56
CA GLU A 170 -56.16 -5.58 23.08
C GLU A 170 -57.39 -6.26 22.46
N ALA A 171 -57.36 -6.49 21.14
CA ALA A 171 -58.42 -7.20 20.44
C ALA A 171 -58.55 -8.67 20.89
N GLU A 172 -57.43 -9.39 21.01
CA GLU A 172 -57.39 -10.76 21.51
C GLU A 172 -57.89 -10.86 22.96
N LEU A 173 -57.48 -9.94 23.84
CA LEU A 173 -57.94 -9.88 25.22
C LEU A 173 -59.45 -9.59 25.30
N ALA A 174 -59.97 -8.73 24.43
CA ALA A 174 -61.40 -8.47 24.36
C ALA A 174 -62.19 -9.71 23.95
N ASP A 175 -61.76 -10.41 22.89
CA ASP A 175 -62.38 -11.66 22.43
C ASP A 175 -62.29 -12.76 23.50
N LEU A 176 -61.13 -12.92 24.13
CA LEU A 176 -60.93 -13.88 25.22
C LEU A 176 -61.87 -13.60 26.40
N ARG A 177 -62.05 -12.34 26.79
CA ARG A 177 -63.00 -11.96 27.85
C ARG A 177 -64.43 -12.28 27.48
N THR A 178 -64.83 -12.02 26.23
CA THR A 178 -66.17 -12.35 25.74
C THR A 178 -66.42 -13.86 25.74
N ARG A 179 -65.45 -14.66 25.27
CA ARG A 179 -65.54 -16.12 25.31
C ARG A 179 -65.58 -16.66 26.73
N ALA A 180 -64.69 -16.19 27.61
CA ALA A 180 -64.68 -16.59 29.02
C ALA A 180 -66.01 -16.26 29.72
N ALA A 181 -66.61 -15.10 29.43
CA ALA A 181 -67.92 -14.74 29.98
C ALA A 181 -69.03 -15.67 29.46
N ALA A 182 -69.01 -16.03 28.17
CA ALA A 182 -69.94 -16.98 27.59
C ALA A 182 -69.78 -18.40 28.19
N ASP A 183 -68.55 -18.86 28.37
CA ASP A 183 -68.23 -20.15 28.98
C ASP A 183 -68.67 -20.20 30.45
N ILE A 184 -68.50 -19.12 31.20
CA ILE A 184 -68.99 -18.98 32.58
C ILE A 184 -70.52 -19.10 32.62
N GLU A 185 -71.24 -18.42 31.72
CA GLU A 185 -72.70 -18.46 31.70
C GLU A 185 -73.23 -19.85 31.29
N SER A 186 -72.59 -20.49 30.30
CA SER A 186 -72.89 -21.87 29.92
C SER A 186 -72.66 -22.84 31.08
N SER A 187 -71.50 -22.75 31.74
CA SER A 187 -71.14 -23.59 32.88
C SER A 187 -72.09 -23.38 34.07
N ARG A 188 -72.52 -22.14 34.31
CA ARG A 188 -73.53 -21.81 35.32
C ARG A 188 -74.87 -22.46 35.00
N THR A 189 -75.31 -22.39 33.75
CA THR A 189 -76.57 -22.99 33.31
C THR A 189 -76.54 -24.50 33.46
N GLN A 190 -75.43 -25.15 33.07
CA GLN A 190 -75.21 -26.58 33.27
C GLN A 190 -75.22 -26.96 34.75
N ALA A 191 -74.47 -26.25 35.60
CA ALA A 191 -74.44 -26.49 37.04
C ALA A 191 -75.83 -26.35 37.69
N ILE A 192 -76.65 -25.38 37.26
CA ILE A 192 -78.03 -25.24 37.74
C ILE A 192 -78.91 -26.41 37.27
N ALA A 193 -78.74 -26.87 36.03
CA ALA A 193 -79.49 -28.01 35.49
C ALA A 193 -79.13 -29.30 36.25
N ASP A 194 -77.84 -29.54 36.49
CA ASP A 194 -77.34 -30.69 37.26
C ASP A 194 -77.87 -30.66 38.70
N LEU A 195 -77.82 -29.49 39.35
CA LEU A 195 -78.35 -29.31 40.71
C LEU A 195 -79.87 -29.60 40.76
N ARG A 196 -80.63 -29.16 39.75
CA ARG A 196 -82.08 -29.46 39.65
C ARG A 196 -82.34 -30.94 39.46
N ALA A 197 -81.55 -31.63 38.64
CA ALA A 197 -81.67 -33.06 38.43
C ALA A 197 -81.35 -33.85 39.70
N GLU A 198 -80.30 -33.46 40.44
CA GLU A 198 -79.92 -34.09 41.70
C GLU A 198 -81.00 -33.88 42.78
N VAL A 199 -81.53 -32.66 42.93
CA VAL A 199 -82.63 -32.37 43.85
C VAL A 199 -83.90 -33.14 43.47
N ALA A 200 -84.22 -33.24 42.17
CA ALA A 200 -85.36 -34.03 41.70
C ALA A 200 -85.19 -35.53 42.03
N GLY A 201 -83.98 -36.07 41.89
CA GLY A 201 -83.66 -37.44 42.27
C GLY A 201 -83.80 -37.69 43.77
N ILE A 202 -83.31 -36.78 44.61
CA ILE A 202 -83.47 -36.85 46.08
C ILE A 202 -84.96 -36.77 46.45
N ALA A 203 -85.72 -35.87 45.83
CA ALA A 203 -87.15 -35.71 46.07
C ALA A 203 -87.96 -36.95 45.67
N LEU A 204 -87.66 -37.55 44.50
CA LEU A 204 -88.26 -38.82 44.08
C LEU A 204 -87.93 -39.95 45.06
N GLY A 205 -86.66 -40.10 45.46
CA GLY A 205 -86.26 -41.14 46.41
C GLY A 205 -86.92 -40.98 47.79
N ALA A 206 -87.11 -39.73 48.25
CA ALA A 206 -87.88 -39.46 49.47
C ALA A 206 -89.36 -39.80 49.30
N ALA A 207 -89.97 -39.43 48.17
CA ALA A 207 -91.37 -39.73 47.86
C ALA A 207 -91.63 -41.25 47.76
N GLU A 208 -90.75 -42.00 47.07
CA GLU A 208 -90.80 -43.47 47.01
C GLU A 208 -90.80 -44.08 48.40
N ARG A 209 -89.94 -43.59 49.29
CA ARG A 209 -89.84 -44.09 50.66
C ARG A 209 -91.08 -43.80 51.50
N VAL A 210 -91.72 -42.63 51.31
CA VAL A 210 -93.00 -42.29 51.96
C VAL A 210 -94.13 -43.16 51.43
N VAL A 211 -94.26 -43.31 50.10
CA VAL A 211 -95.29 -44.16 49.47
C VAL A 211 -95.13 -45.61 49.92
N GLN A 212 -93.91 -46.14 49.95
CA GLN A 212 -93.63 -47.49 50.44
C GLN A 212 -94.02 -47.67 51.92
N SER A 213 -93.91 -46.61 52.73
CA SER A 213 -94.32 -46.64 54.14
C SER A 213 -95.83 -46.46 54.38
N SER A 214 -96.57 -45.88 53.42
CA SER A 214 -98.02 -45.65 53.51
C SER A 214 -98.87 -46.71 52.79
N LEU A 215 -98.24 -47.59 52.01
CA LEU A 215 -98.84 -48.79 51.42
C LEU A 215 -99.14 -49.84 52.49
N ASP A 216 -100.24 -49.67 53.22
CA ASP A 216 -100.88 -50.72 54.01
C ASP A 216 -101.92 -51.47 53.15
N ALA A 217 -102.28 -52.70 53.53
CA ALA A 217 -103.22 -53.56 52.79
C ALA A 217 -104.59 -52.86 52.54
N GLU A 218 -104.98 -51.93 53.42
CA GLU A 218 -106.22 -51.16 53.30
C GLU A 218 -106.16 -50.06 52.21
N VAL A 219 -104.99 -49.48 51.97
CA VAL A 219 -104.80 -48.43 50.94
C VAL A 219 -104.73 -49.06 49.55
N GLN A 220 -104.12 -50.25 49.42
CA GLN A 220 -104.07 -51.01 48.17
C GLN A 220 -105.47 -51.37 47.64
N GLY A 221 -106.40 -51.77 48.51
CA GLY A 221 -107.79 -52.05 48.13
C GLY A 221 -108.49 -50.82 47.55
N ARG A 222 -108.35 -49.66 48.21
CA ARG A 222 -108.94 -48.39 47.73
C ARG A 222 -108.37 -47.91 46.39
N LEU A 223 -107.09 -48.14 46.09
CA LEU A 223 -106.52 -47.78 44.79
C LEU A 223 -107.05 -48.67 43.65
N ILE A 224 -107.29 -49.95 43.91
CA ILE A 224 -107.83 -50.89 42.91
C ILE A 224 -109.25 -50.48 42.53
N ASP A 225 -110.09 -50.19 43.52
CA ASP A 225 -111.47 -49.77 43.27
C ASP A 225 -111.53 -48.44 42.49
N ALA A 226 -110.66 -47.47 42.83
CA ALA A 226 -110.58 -46.20 42.11
C ALA A 226 -110.09 -46.36 40.65
N TYR A 227 -109.15 -47.27 40.37
CA TYR A 227 -108.69 -47.54 39.01
C TYR A 227 -109.78 -48.21 38.16
N ILE A 228 -110.56 -49.12 38.76
CA ILE A 228 -111.70 -49.75 38.08
C ILE A 228 -112.73 -48.68 37.69
N ASP A 229 -113.00 -47.71 38.56
CA ASP A 229 -113.93 -46.61 38.28
C ASP A 229 -113.42 -45.66 37.17
N GLU A 230 -112.13 -45.27 37.16
CA GLU A 230 -111.55 -44.39 36.13
C GLU A 230 -111.54 -45.07 34.74
N VAL A 231 -111.19 -46.35 34.66
CA VAL A 231 -111.14 -47.10 33.39
C VAL A 231 -112.55 -47.41 32.89
N ALA A 232 -113.52 -47.63 33.80
CA ALA A 232 -114.93 -47.72 33.46
C ALA A 232 -115.48 -46.36 32.98
N GLY A 233 -114.98 -45.24 33.50
CA GLY A 233 -115.38 -43.89 33.12
C GLY A 233 -114.82 -43.37 31.79
N SER A 234 -113.60 -43.78 31.38
CA SER A 234 -112.98 -43.28 30.12
C SER A 234 -113.37 -44.05 28.85
N ASN A 235 -114.18 -45.11 28.95
CA ASN A 235 -114.72 -45.89 27.82
C ASN A 235 -116.20 -45.54 27.48
N GLY A 236 -116.65 -44.34 27.86
CA GLY A 236 -117.97 -43.78 27.50
C GLY A 236 -117.86 -42.61 26.54
#